data_AF-A0A4Q0ISX7-F1
#
_entry.id   AF-A0A4Q0ISX7-F1
#
_cell.length_a   1.000
_cell.length_b   1.000
_cell.length_c   1.000
_cell.angle_alpha   90.00
_cell.angle_beta   90.00
_cell.angle_gamma   90.00
#
_symmetry.space_group_name_H-M   'P 1'
#
loop_
_entity.id
_entity.type
_entity.pdbx_description
1 polymer ?
#
loop_
_entity_poly.entity_id
_entity_poly.type
_entity_poly.pdbx_seq_one_letter_code
_entity_poly.pdbx_strand_id
1 'polypeptide(L)'
;MNINSKYASYQRFKRELNVNKFMVNEVMREQYDEPYFLYHEEFKTILKTDVPESLSSTKDAFLLQCAIGCRISDFRKLMMDNIAITEDGIPYVRYLPKKTMRTQLDRKEKTTPLMLFAVDIIRRRGFDFDFVRHNPGTNMHKKKIKKLLEYCKINRIVSRFNEASGKMERVSLC
;
A
#
# COMPACT_ATOMS: atom_id res chain seq x y z
N MET A 1 54.19 25.89 3.73
CA MET A 1 52.89 25.26 3.43
C MET A 1 52.54 25.56 1.97
N ASN A 2 52.44 24.54 1.11
CA ASN A 2 52.41 24.67 -0.35
C ASN A 2 51.04 25.15 -0.86
N ILE A 3 51.01 26.23 -1.65
CA ILE A 3 49.80 26.88 -2.21
C ILE A 3 48.92 25.88 -2.98
N ASN A 4 49.54 24.89 -3.63
CA ASN A 4 48.84 23.85 -4.38
C ASN A 4 47.97 22.93 -3.50
N SER A 5 48.36 22.71 -2.24
CA SER A 5 47.60 21.89 -1.29
C SER A 5 46.32 22.60 -0.81
N LYS A 6 46.37 23.92 -0.59
CA LYS A 6 45.18 24.72 -0.23
C LYS A 6 44.16 24.77 -1.38
N TYR A 7 44.63 24.89 -2.62
CA TYR A 7 43.75 24.90 -3.80
C TYR A 7 43.02 23.56 -3.98
N ALA A 8 43.71 22.43 -3.80
CA ALA A 8 43.10 21.10 -3.88
C ALA A 8 42.00 20.90 -2.81
N SER A 9 42.25 21.34 -1.57
CA SER A 9 41.25 21.27 -0.48
C SER A 9 40.03 22.16 -0.74
N TYR A 10 40.23 23.36 -1.29
CA TYR A 10 39.13 24.26 -1.65
C TYR A 10 38.25 23.69 -2.77
N GLN A 11 38.86 23.09 -3.80
CA GLN A 11 38.10 22.45 -4.88
C GLN A 11 37.33 21.23 -4.39
N ARG A 12 37.89 20.45 -3.47
CA ARG A 12 37.21 19.32 -2.82
C ARG A 12 36.00 19.77 -2.00
N PHE A 13 36.16 20.82 -1.18
CA PHE A 13 35.08 21.41 -0.39
C PHE A 13 33.96 21.99 -1.27
N LYS A 14 34.31 22.70 -2.36
CA LYS A 14 33.32 23.17 -3.35
C LYS A 14 32.56 22.02 -4.00
N ARG A 15 33.24 20.91 -4.31
CA ARG A 15 32.62 19.72 -4.91
C ARG A 15 31.63 19.06 -3.93
N GLU A 16 32.01 18.94 -2.67
CA GLU A 16 31.14 18.40 -1.60
C GLU A 16 29.91 19.30 -1.34
N LEU A 17 30.07 20.63 -1.37
CA LEU A 17 28.93 21.56 -1.30
C LEU A 17 28.00 21.45 -2.53
N ASN A 18 28.56 21.27 -3.73
CA ASN A 18 27.77 21.15 -4.95
C ASN A 18 27.03 19.80 -5.02
N VAL A 19 27.65 18.72 -4.54
CA VAL A 19 27.00 17.40 -4.38
C VAL A 19 25.86 17.48 -3.38
N ASN A 20 26.05 18.15 -2.24
CA ASN A 20 24.97 18.40 -1.28
C ASN A 20 23.82 19.20 -1.92
N LYS A 21 24.13 20.24 -2.71
CA LYS A 21 23.12 21.03 -3.41
C LYS A 21 22.35 20.22 -4.46
N PHE A 22 23.04 19.32 -5.18
CA PHE A 22 22.41 18.43 -6.16
C PHE A 22 21.49 17.40 -5.47
N MET A 23 21.97 16.75 -4.39
CA MET A 23 21.18 15.81 -3.60
C MET A 23 19.96 16.46 -2.95
N VAL A 24 20.11 17.66 -2.39
CA VAL A 24 18.97 18.42 -1.84
C VAL A 24 17.96 18.76 -2.94
N ASN A 25 18.42 19.14 -4.13
CA ASN A 25 17.52 19.42 -5.26
C ASN A 25 16.81 18.16 -5.79
N GLU A 26 17.44 16.98 -5.78
CA GLU A 26 16.80 15.72 -6.19
C GLU A 26 15.78 15.22 -5.16
N VAL A 27 16.11 15.30 -3.87
CA VAL A 27 15.19 14.91 -2.78
C VAL A 27 13.95 15.82 -2.75
N MET A 28 14.11 17.11 -3.07
CA MET A 28 12.99 18.07 -3.12
C MET A 28 12.18 17.99 -4.43
N ARG A 29 12.61 17.18 -5.42
CA ARG A 29 11.89 16.96 -6.69
C ARG A 29 10.90 15.79 -6.66
N GLU A 30 10.89 14.97 -5.61
CA GLU A 30 9.87 13.93 -5.45
C GLU A 30 8.51 14.58 -5.13
N GLN A 31 7.85 15.12 -6.16
CA GLN A 31 6.45 15.47 -6.12
C GLN A 31 5.64 14.20 -6.35
N TYR A 32 4.99 13.72 -5.30
CA TYR A 32 4.00 12.67 -5.42
C TYR A 32 2.67 13.31 -5.81
N ASP A 33 2.06 12.83 -6.89
CA ASP A 33 0.66 13.10 -7.20
C ASP A 33 -0.22 12.74 -6.00
N GLU A 34 -1.33 13.47 -5.83
CA GLU A 34 -2.33 13.12 -4.84
C GLU A 34 -2.86 11.70 -5.14
N PRO A 35 -2.75 10.75 -4.19
CA PRO A 35 -3.16 9.39 -4.44
C PRO A 35 -4.69 9.29 -4.58
N TYR A 36 -5.16 8.44 -5.49
CA TYR A 36 -6.59 8.18 -5.62
C TYR A 36 -7.08 7.26 -4.50
N PHE A 37 -8.00 7.77 -3.69
CA PHE A 37 -8.61 7.00 -2.60
C PHE A 37 -9.89 6.30 -3.06
N LEU A 38 -10.22 5.19 -2.41
CA LEU A 38 -11.53 4.57 -2.54
C LEU A 38 -12.51 5.29 -1.60
N TYR A 39 -13.65 5.75 -2.11
CA TYR A 39 -14.68 6.38 -1.28
C TYR A 39 -15.48 5.35 -0.49
N HIS A 40 -16.08 5.81 0.61
CA HIS A 40 -16.92 4.96 1.48
C HIS A 40 -18.09 4.30 0.72
N GLU A 41 -18.75 5.05 -0.16
CA GLU A 41 -19.85 4.51 -0.96
C GLU A 41 -19.37 3.50 -2.03
N GLU A 42 -18.18 3.70 -2.59
CA GLU A 42 -17.54 2.73 -3.48
C GLU A 42 -17.19 1.46 -2.71
N PHE A 43 -16.65 1.58 -1.51
CA PHE A 43 -16.37 0.44 -0.63
C PHE A 43 -17.64 -0.35 -0.28
N LYS A 44 -18.72 0.34 0.12
CA LYS A 44 -20.03 -0.30 0.35
C LYS A 44 -20.56 -1.00 -0.90
N THR A 45 -20.33 -0.43 -2.07
CA THR A 45 -20.72 -1.05 -3.35
C THR A 45 -19.99 -2.37 -3.53
N ILE A 46 -18.66 -2.41 -3.35
CA ILE A 46 -17.88 -3.66 -3.41
C ILE A 46 -18.40 -4.68 -2.41
N LEU A 47 -18.64 -4.26 -1.17
CA LEU A 47 -19.13 -5.14 -0.10
C LEU A 47 -20.45 -5.83 -0.49
N LYS A 48 -21.40 -5.08 -1.05
CA LYS A 48 -22.74 -5.58 -1.42
C LYS A 48 -22.83 -6.28 -2.78
N THR A 49 -21.89 -6.02 -3.69
CA THR A 49 -21.97 -6.54 -5.07
C THR A 49 -21.68 -8.03 -5.09
N ASP A 50 -22.60 -8.86 -5.59
CA ASP A 50 -22.31 -10.25 -5.88
C ASP A 50 -21.33 -10.35 -7.06
N VAL A 51 -20.30 -11.18 -6.90
CA VAL A 51 -19.22 -11.32 -7.89
C VAL A 51 -19.12 -12.78 -8.32
N PRO A 52 -18.71 -13.06 -9.57
CA PRO A 52 -18.45 -14.42 -10.01
C PRO A 52 -17.34 -15.07 -9.18
N GLU A 53 -17.30 -16.40 -9.16
CA GLU A 53 -16.32 -17.16 -8.36
C GLU A 53 -14.87 -16.76 -8.67
N SER A 54 -14.59 -16.43 -9.93
CA SER A 54 -13.29 -15.95 -10.39
C SER A 54 -12.80 -14.65 -9.71
N LEU A 55 -13.73 -13.83 -9.20
CA LEU A 55 -13.44 -12.58 -8.47
C LEU A 55 -13.69 -12.72 -6.97
N SER A 56 -14.37 -13.77 -6.52
CA SER A 56 -14.79 -13.94 -5.12
C SER A 56 -13.61 -13.91 -4.14
N SER A 57 -12.53 -14.66 -4.40
CA SER A 57 -11.31 -14.64 -3.57
C SER A 57 -10.64 -13.25 -3.55
N THR A 58 -10.71 -12.52 -4.67
CA THR A 58 -10.14 -11.16 -4.77
C THR A 58 -10.96 -10.15 -3.95
N LYS A 59 -12.31 -10.23 -4.05
CA LYS A 59 -13.23 -9.37 -3.30
C LYS A 59 -13.01 -9.51 -1.81
N ASP A 60 -13.12 -10.73 -1.30
CA ASP A 60 -13.04 -10.99 0.15
C ASP A 60 -11.74 -10.46 0.74
N ALA A 61 -10.64 -10.67 0.04
CA ALA A 61 -9.37 -10.31 0.60
C ALA A 61 -9.00 -8.85 0.41
N PHE A 62 -9.48 -8.21 -0.65
CA PHE A 62 -9.41 -6.76 -0.76
C PHE A 62 -10.19 -6.11 0.38
N LEU A 63 -11.42 -6.55 0.64
CA LEU A 63 -12.23 -6.08 1.76
C LEU A 63 -11.57 -6.35 3.11
N LEU A 64 -11.00 -7.54 3.31
CA LEU A 64 -10.29 -7.88 4.54
C LEU A 64 -9.02 -7.05 4.71
N GLN A 65 -8.25 -6.83 3.65
CA GLN A 65 -7.07 -5.96 3.70
C GLN A 65 -7.47 -4.52 4.05
N CYS A 66 -8.57 -4.01 3.50
CA CYS A 66 -9.12 -2.70 3.85
C CYS A 66 -9.55 -2.62 5.32
N ALA A 67 -10.21 -3.66 5.83
CA ALA A 67 -10.65 -3.73 7.23
C ALA A 67 -9.47 -3.72 8.22
N ILE A 68 -8.39 -4.44 7.87
CA ILE A 68 -7.19 -4.53 8.71
C ILE A 68 -6.29 -3.28 8.54
N GLY A 69 -6.30 -2.66 7.36
CA GLY A 69 -5.45 -1.50 7.06
C GLY A 69 -3.95 -1.84 6.95
N CYS A 70 -3.60 -3.10 6.71
CA CYS A 70 -2.20 -3.51 6.59
C CYS A 70 -1.68 -3.44 5.15
N ARG A 71 -0.36 -3.34 5.00
CA ARG A 71 0.28 -3.42 3.68
C ARG A 71 0.12 -4.80 3.09
N ILE A 72 0.07 -4.91 1.76
CA ILE A 72 -0.05 -6.20 1.06
C ILE A 72 1.03 -7.20 1.46
N SER A 73 2.26 -6.73 1.74
CA SER A 73 3.37 -7.58 2.18
C SER A 73 3.20 -8.14 3.59
N ASP A 74 2.47 -7.44 4.45
CA ASP A 74 2.15 -7.88 5.82
C ASP A 74 0.89 -8.75 5.76
N PHE A 75 -0.13 -8.35 4.99
CA PHE A 75 -1.35 -9.12 4.74
C PHE A 75 -1.06 -10.55 4.29
N ARG A 76 -0.10 -10.73 3.37
CA ARG A 76 0.32 -12.05 2.87
C ARG A 76 0.91 -12.99 3.92
N LYS A 77 1.27 -12.48 5.10
CA LYS A 77 1.83 -13.28 6.19
C LYS A 77 0.82 -13.50 7.33
N LEU A 78 -0.36 -12.90 7.23
CA LEU A 78 -1.38 -13.11 8.24
C LEU A 78 -1.87 -14.54 8.19
N MET A 79 -2.04 -15.14 9.36
CA MET A 79 -2.58 -16.47 9.56
C MET A 79 -3.58 -16.43 10.72
N MET A 80 -4.25 -17.55 10.97
CA MET A 80 -5.28 -17.64 12.02
C MET A 80 -4.72 -17.37 13.43
N ASP A 81 -3.43 -17.62 13.66
CA ASP A 81 -2.74 -17.34 14.93
C ASP A 81 -2.59 -15.84 15.25
N ASN A 82 -2.77 -14.98 14.24
CA ASN A 82 -2.78 -13.54 14.39
C ASN A 82 -4.12 -13.01 14.92
N ILE A 83 -5.16 -13.85 14.99
CA ILE A 83 -6.47 -13.46 15.52
C ILE A 83 -6.52 -13.74 17.02
N ALA A 84 -6.99 -12.76 17.77
CA ALA A 84 -7.27 -12.88 19.20
C ALA A 84 -8.62 -12.22 19.52
N ILE A 85 -9.14 -12.49 20.71
CA ILE A 85 -10.43 -11.98 21.19
C ILE A 85 -10.15 -11.26 22.51
N THR A 86 -10.70 -10.07 22.69
CA THR A 86 -10.62 -9.34 23.97
C THR A 86 -11.49 -10.02 25.02
N GLU A 87 -11.34 -9.64 26.30
CA GLU A 87 -12.21 -10.12 27.39
C GLU A 87 -13.69 -9.82 27.10
N ASP A 88 -13.98 -8.66 26.50
CA ASP A 88 -15.32 -8.25 26.07
C ASP A 88 -15.83 -8.94 24.78
N GLY A 89 -15.10 -9.94 24.27
CA GLY A 89 -15.53 -10.74 23.13
C GLY A 89 -15.29 -10.11 21.75
N ILE A 90 -14.49 -9.04 21.65
CA ILE A 90 -14.22 -8.35 20.38
C ILE A 90 -13.03 -9.01 19.67
N PRO A 91 -13.21 -9.58 18.46
CA PRO A 91 -12.11 -10.14 17.71
C PRO A 91 -11.21 -9.03 17.13
N TYR A 92 -9.90 -9.23 17.18
CA TYR A 92 -8.90 -8.33 16.61
C TYR A 92 -7.76 -9.12 15.98
N VAL A 93 -7.07 -8.50 15.02
CA VAL A 93 -5.82 -9.01 14.45
C VAL A 93 -4.63 -8.32 15.11
N ARG A 94 -3.58 -9.08 15.42
CA ARG A 94 -2.29 -8.57 15.89
C ARG A 94 -1.16 -9.03 14.98
N TYR A 95 -0.29 -8.12 14.57
CA TYR A 95 0.85 -8.44 13.72
C TYR A 95 1.99 -7.43 13.86
N LEU A 96 3.21 -7.85 13.52
CA LEU A 96 4.38 -6.97 13.47
C LEU A 96 4.63 -6.50 12.02
N PRO A 97 4.45 -5.20 11.69
CA PRO A 97 4.66 -4.71 10.33
C PRO A 97 6.13 -4.76 9.92
N LYS A 98 6.47 -5.37 8.76
CA LYS A 98 7.88 -5.53 8.36
C LYS A 98 8.50 -4.32 7.67
N LYS A 99 7.70 -3.53 6.92
CA LYS A 99 8.25 -2.46 6.06
C LYS A 99 8.90 -1.33 6.85
N THR A 100 8.49 -1.10 8.10
CA THR A 100 9.07 -0.08 8.97
C THR A 100 10.16 -0.63 9.89
N MET A 101 10.47 -1.94 9.87
CA MET A 101 11.46 -2.55 10.78
C MET A 101 12.91 -2.08 10.56
N ARG A 102 13.24 -1.54 9.37
CA ARG A 102 14.59 -0.99 9.11
C ARG A 102 14.78 0.43 9.64
N THR A 103 13.70 1.15 9.94
CA THR A 103 13.74 2.58 10.32
C THR A 103 13.05 2.87 11.65
N GLN A 104 12.18 1.98 12.14
CA GLN A 104 11.59 2.08 13.47
C GLN A 104 12.45 1.33 14.48
N LEU A 105 12.96 2.08 15.44
CA LEU A 105 13.61 1.55 16.65
C LEU A 105 12.62 0.70 17.49
N ASP A 106 11.32 0.97 17.36
CA ASP A 106 10.28 0.28 18.12
C ASP A 106 9.64 -0.86 17.33
N ARG A 107 9.87 -2.10 17.78
CA ARG A 107 9.20 -3.32 17.31
C ARG A 107 7.80 -3.44 17.92
N LYS A 108 6.94 -2.45 17.69
CA LYS A 108 5.58 -2.44 18.25
C LYS A 108 4.63 -3.26 17.39
N GLU A 109 3.97 -4.24 18.00
CA GLU A 109 2.85 -4.94 17.36
C GLU A 109 1.70 -3.96 17.09
N LYS A 110 1.07 -4.10 15.93
CA LYS A 110 -0.16 -3.41 15.60
C LYS A 110 -1.34 -4.31 15.92
N THR A 111 -2.34 -3.74 16.58
CA THR A 111 -3.62 -4.37 16.84
C THR A 111 -4.72 -3.64 16.08
N THR A 112 -5.64 -4.39 15.47
CA THR A 112 -6.77 -3.82 14.73
C THR A 112 -8.03 -4.64 15.01
N PRO A 113 -9.07 -4.03 15.63
CA PRO A 113 -10.36 -4.67 15.80
C PRO A 113 -10.98 -5.07 14.47
N LEU A 114 -11.63 -6.23 14.42
CA LEU A 114 -12.25 -6.74 13.21
C LEU A 114 -13.73 -6.38 13.15
N MET A 115 -14.12 -5.80 12.01
CA MET A 115 -15.53 -5.56 11.70
C MET A 115 -16.25 -6.89 11.40
N LEU A 116 -17.57 -6.93 11.57
CA LEU A 116 -18.37 -8.16 11.39
C LEU A 116 -18.17 -8.82 10.02
N PHE A 117 -18.13 -8.05 8.93
CA PHE A 117 -17.89 -8.62 7.60
C PHE A 117 -16.49 -9.21 7.46
N ALA A 118 -15.48 -8.65 8.15
CA ALA A 118 -14.13 -9.17 8.15
C ALA A 118 -14.07 -10.51 8.90
N VAL A 119 -14.78 -10.60 10.03
CA VAL A 119 -14.94 -11.86 10.77
C VAL A 119 -15.61 -12.92 9.89
N ASP A 120 -16.68 -12.58 9.17
CA ASP A 120 -17.35 -13.50 8.25
C ASP A 120 -16.41 -14.03 7.16
N ILE A 121 -15.65 -13.14 6.51
CA ILE A 121 -14.65 -13.52 5.50
C ILE A 121 -13.61 -14.48 6.08
N ILE A 122 -13.07 -14.18 7.26
CA ILE A 122 -12.08 -15.03 7.94
C ILE A 122 -12.70 -16.38 8.30
N ARG A 123 -13.97 -16.44 8.71
CA ARG A 123 -14.64 -17.71 9.00
C ARG A 123 -14.85 -18.56 7.74
N ARG A 124 -15.17 -17.93 6.60
CA ARG A 124 -15.39 -18.63 5.32
C ARG A 124 -14.10 -19.08 4.65
N ARG A 125 -13.01 -18.32 4.75
CA ARG A 125 -11.78 -18.52 3.96
C ARG A 125 -10.48 -18.57 4.77
N GLY A 126 -10.50 -18.19 6.04
CA GLY A 126 -9.29 -17.92 6.81
C GLY A 126 -8.46 -16.82 6.17
N PHE A 127 -7.15 -17.03 6.10
CA PHE A 127 -6.21 -16.19 5.35
C PHE A 127 -5.74 -16.82 4.04
N ASP A 128 -6.50 -17.79 3.56
CA ASP A 128 -6.17 -18.53 2.36
C ASP A 128 -6.80 -17.87 1.12
N PHE A 129 -5.98 -17.11 0.41
CA PHE A 129 -6.43 -16.42 -0.80
C PHE A 129 -5.50 -16.64 -1.99
N ASP A 130 -6.08 -16.82 -3.17
CA ASP A 130 -5.33 -17.14 -4.39
C ASP A 130 -4.27 -16.09 -4.72
N PHE A 131 -4.53 -14.81 -4.47
CA PHE A 131 -3.56 -13.74 -4.76
C PHE A 131 -2.48 -13.57 -3.68
N VAL A 132 -2.63 -14.20 -2.50
CA VAL A 132 -1.60 -14.25 -1.45
C VAL A 132 -0.54 -15.28 -1.80
N ARG A 133 -0.94 -16.41 -2.40
CA ARG A 133 -0.04 -17.50 -2.81
C ARG A 133 0.83 -17.17 -4.04
N HIS A 134 0.43 -16.21 -4.87
CA HIS A 134 1.12 -15.91 -6.13
C HIS A 134 2.35 -15.00 -5.98
N ASN A 135 3.40 -15.35 -6.74
CA ASN A 135 4.76 -14.82 -6.70
C ASN A 135 4.85 -13.29 -6.48
N PRO A 136 5.68 -12.83 -5.52
CA PRO A 136 5.82 -11.41 -5.16
C PRO A 136 6.33 -10.49 -6.29
N GLY A 137 6.82 -11.05 -7.40
CA GLY A 137 7.32 -10.28 -8.55
C GLY A 137 6.26 -9.82 -9.56
N THR A 138 4.99 -10.21 -9.42
CA THR A 138 3.97 -9.86 -10.43
C THR A 138 2.99 -8.80 -9.94
N ASN A 139 2.73 -7.79 -10.79
CA ASN A 139 1.65 -6.78 -10.61
C ASN A 139 0.23 -7.40 -10.63
N MET A 140 0.09 -8.72 -10.42
CA MET A 140 -1.16 -9.47 -10.55
C MET A 140 -2.21 -9.04 -9.52
N HIS A 141 -1.79 -8.76 -8.28
CA HIS A 141 -2.69 -8.24 -7.25
C HIS A 141 -3.38 -6.94 -7.70
N LYS A 142 -2.60 -5.98 -8.21
CA LYS A 142 -3.12 -4.71 -8.73
C LYS A 142 -4.09 -4.96 -9.90
N LYS A 143 -3.75 -5.86 -10.82
CA LYS A 143 -4.63 -6.25 -11.94
C LYS A 143 -5.94 -6.88 -11.47
N LYS A 144 -5.91 -7.75 -10.47
CA LYS A 144 -7.10 -8.40 -9.91
C LYS A 144 -8.02 -7.39 -9.21
N ILE A 145 -7.46 -6.49 -8.39
CA ILE A 145 -8.24 -5.39 -7.79
C ILE A 145 -8.85 -4.52 -8.87
N LYS A 146 -8.08 -4.15 -9.89
CA LYS A 146 -8.59 -3.34 -11.00
C LYS A 146 -9.80 -3.99 -11.68
N LYS A 147 -9.71 -5.28 -12.02
CA LYS A 147 -10.84 -6.05 -12.57
C LYS A 147 -12.05 -6.10 -11.63
N LEU A 148 -11.82 -6.22 -10.32
CA LEU A 148 -12.90 -6.17 -9.33
C LEU A 148 -13.59 -4.79 -9.32
N LEU A 149 -12.82 -3.70 -9.33
CA LEU A 149 -13.36 -2.35 -9.35
C LEU A 149 -14.12 -2.05 -10.65
N GLU A 150 -13.60 -2.49 -11.81
CA GLU A 150 -14.29 -2.43 -13.10
C GLU A 150 -15.63 -3.19 -13.05
N TYR A 151 -15.64 -4.40 -12.50
CA TYR A 151 -16.85 -5.21 -12.35
C TYR A 151 -17.88 -4.52 -11.44
N CYS A 152 -17.43 -3.91 -10.34
CA CYS A 152 -18.27 -3.12 -9.44
C CYS A 152 -18.66 -1.74 -10.00
N LYS A 153 -18.28 -1.41 -11.25
CA LYS A 153 -18.55 -0.13 -11.92
C LYS A 153 -17.97 1.09 -11.18
N ILE A 154 -16.82 0.92 -10.54
CA ILE A 154 -16.09 1.98 -9.85
C ILE A 154 -15.11 2.61 -10.84
N ASN A 155 -15.61 3.55 -11.65
CA ASN A 155 -14.93 4.11 -12.81
C ASN A 155 -14.91 5.64 -12.84
N ARG A 156 -15.02 6.28 -11.66
CA ARG A 156 -14.98 7.75 -11.54
C ARG A 156 -13.72 8.32 -12.21
N ILE A 157 -13.86 9.53 -12.74
CA ILE A 157 -12.77 10.23 -13.41
C ILE A 157 -11.81 10.78 -12.36
N VAL A 158 -10.51 10.59 -12.61
CA VAL A 158 -9.42 11.07 -11.77
C VAL A 158 -8.43 11.89 -12.59
N SER A 159 -7.85 12.90 -11.96
CA SER A 159 -6.82 13.74 -12.56
C SER A 159 -5.45 13.10 -12.33
N ARG A 160 -4.75 12.71 -13.40
CA ARG A 160 -3.43 12.08 -13.36
C ARG A 160 -2.41 12.95 -14.05
N PHE A 161 -1.27 13.20 -13.41
CA PHE A 161 -0.17 13.86 -14.11
C PHE A 161 0.46 12.87 -15.10
N ASN A 162 0.54 13.26 -16.36
CA ASN A 162 1.26 12.49 -17.36
C ASN A 162 2.63 13.13 -17.56
N GLU A 163 3.69 12.45 -17.09
CA GLU A 163 5.07 12.91 -17.18
C GLU A 163 5.54 13.13 -18.63
N ALA A 164 5.03 12.34 -19.59
CA ALA A 164 5.39 12.46 -21.00
C ALA A 164 4.77 13.70 -21.66
N SER A 165 3.56 14.11 -21.24
CA SER A 165 2.86 15.28 -21.79
C SER A 165 3.01 16.54 -20.94
N GLY A 166 3.49 16.42 -19.70
CA GLY A 166 3.62 17.51 -18.73
C GLY A 166 2.28 18.11 -18.30
N LYS A 167 1.17 17.39 -18.49
CA LYS A 167 -0.20 17.89 -18.27
C LYS A 167 -1.00 16.95 -17.36
N MET A 168 -2.01 17.53 -16.69
CA MET A 168 -3.03 16.77 -15.99
C MET A 168 -4.01 16.17 -16.99
N GLU A 169 -4.13 14.85 -17.00
CA GLU A 169 -5.07 14.09 -17.82
C GLU A 169 -6.24 13.59 -16.97
N ARG A 170 -7.44 13.63 -17.54
CA ARG A 170 -8.65 13.07 -16.91
C ARG A 170 -8.83 11.64 -17.38
N VAL A 171 -8.50 10.68 -16.54
CA VAL A 171 -8.57 9.25 -16.84
C VAL A 171 -9.57 8.56 -15.92
N SER A 172 -10.14 7.42 -16.35
CA SER A 172 -10.93 6.61 -15.42
C SER A 172 -10.02 5.99 -14.37
N LEU A 173 -10.55 5.83 -13.14
CA LEU A 173 -9.83 5.15 -12.05
C LEU A 173 -9.41 3.73 -12.43
N CYS A 174 -10.22 3.06 -13.26
CA CYS A 174 -9.94 1.73 -13.79
C CYS A 174 -9.84 1.79 -15.31
#